data_AF-X1AR74-F1
#
_entry.id   AF-X1AR74-F1
#
_cell.length_a   1.000
_cell.length_b   1.000
_cell.length_c   1.000
_cell.angle_alpha   90.00
_cell.angle_beta   90.00
_cell.angle_gamma   90.00
#
_symmetry.space_group_name_H-M   'P 1'
#
loop_
_entity.id
_entity.type
_entity.pdbx_description
1 polymer ?
#
loop_
_entity_poly.entity_id
_entity_poly.type
_entity_poly.pdbx_seq_one_letter_code
_entity_poly.pdbx_strand_id
1 'polypeptide(L)'
;MAKNGSSLKVHLDHFIARQSLRYIQPNSITDEDRVAPISSERDRNIRYEDITRDDGWFTRIRKPDFQRETNAWTPEDCVDFLDSVVNGRIIPSIILWQSQENGLVYVLDGAHRLSVIRAWIVDDWGDKAGNYYERRDKNLVGKAADSVRDLVNLKVGFFDAFRKAADEMDRLIQQGEAPKKEMDPRRFEQAQFYNDVVRGLRTLYVQWEQGGYETAEGSF
;
A
#
# COMPACT_ATOMS: atom_id res chain seq x y z
N MET A 1 12.97 -9.57 -35.83
CA MET A 1 13.93 -9.73 -34.71
C MET A 1 13.18 -9.51 -33.41
N ALA A 2 13.03 -10.57 -32.62
CA ALA A 2 12.22 -10.56 -31.40
C ALA A 2 12.92 -9.75 -30.28
N LYS A 3 12.28 -8.69 -29.80
CA LYS A 3 12.61 -8.08 -28.50
C LYS A 3 11.89 -8.87 -27.41
N ASN A 4 12.40 -10.05 -27.08
CA ASN A 4 11.99 -10.76 -25.86
C ASN A 4 12.89 -10.27 -24.70
N GLY A 5 12.68 -9.02 -24.30
CA GLY A 5 13.18 -8.51 -23.02
C GLY A 5 12.06 -8.69 -22.00
N SER A 6 12.19 -9.65 -21.10
CA SER A 6 11.30 -9.72 -19.94
C SER A 6 11.40 -8.38 -19.21
N SER A 7 10.31 -7.60 -19.22
CA SER A 7 10.27 -6.36 -18.45
C SER A 7 10.41 -6.70 -16.98
N LEU A 8 11.26 -5.95 -16.25
CA LEU A 8 11.42 -6.13 -14.81
C LEU A 8 10.06 -6.00 -14.13
N LYS A 9 9.80 -6.85 -13.15
CA LYS A 9 8.56 -6.86 -12.37
C LYS A 9 8.88 -6.69 -10.90
N VAL A 10 8.07 -5.89 -10.23
CA VAL A 10 8.23 -5.58 -8.80
C VAL A 10 7.46 -6.61 -7.99
N HIS A 11 8.06 -7.20 -6.95
CA HIS A 11 7.49 -8.32 -6.21
C HIS A 11 6.99 -7.88 -4.83
N LEU A 12 5.67 -7.72 -4.67
CA LEU A 12 5.08 -7.11 -3.45
C LEU A 12 4.07 -8.01 -2.72
N ASP A 13 4.00 -9.28 -3.09
CA ASP A 13 3.11 -10.30 -2.52
C ASP A 13 3.28 -10.49 -1.00
N HIS A 14 4.46 -10.19 -0.47
CA HIS A 14 4.80 -10.37 0.94
C HIS A 14 4.08 -9.39 1.87
N PHE A 15 3.52 -8.29 1.35
CA PHE A 15 2.79 -7.32 2.16
C PHE A 15 1.35 -7.73 2.47
N ILE A 16 0.72 -8.54 1.63
CA ILE A 16 -0.67 -8.99 1.83
C ILE A 16 -0.70 -10.51 1.63
N ALA A 17 -0.76 -11.24 2.74
CA ALA A 17 -0.67 -12.68 2.74
C ALA A 17 -1.81 -13.33 1.94
N ARG A 18 -1.46 -14.35 1.15
CA ARG A 18 -2.42 -15.18 0.44
C ARG A 18 -3.09 -16.14 1.39
N GLN A 19 -4.41 -16.26 1.27
CA GLN A 19 -5.18 -17.22 2.05
C GLN A 19 -6.34 -17.76 1.25
N SER A 20 -6.64 -19.04 1.42
CA SER A 20 -7.82 -19.65 0.83
C SER A 20 -9.07 -19.00 1.41
N LEU A 21 -9.98 -18.62 0.52
CA LEU A 21 -11.30 -18.12 0.89
C LEU A 21 -12.22 -19.27 1.34
N ARG A 22 -12.00 -20.49 0.82
CA ARG A 22 -12.84 -21.68 1.05
C ARG A 22 -12.37 -22.55 2.21
N TYR A 23 -11.06 -22.72 2.35
CA TYR A 23 -10.49 -23.72 3.26
C TYR A 23 -9.73 -23.04 4.39
N ILE A 24 -10.49 -22.51 5.35
CA ILE A 24 -9.94 -21.90 6.55
C ILE A 24 -10.14 -22.88 7.69
N GLN A 25 -9.04 -23.38 8.25
CA GLN A 25 -9.14 -24.26 9.41
C GLN A 25 -9.49 -23.40 10.63
N PRO A 26 -10.60 -23.68 11.35
CA PRO A 26 -11.04 -22.82 12.46
C PRO A 26 -9.97 -22.64 13.55
N ASN A 27 -9.12 -23.65 13.75
CA ASN A 27 -8.04 -23.62 14.74
C ASN A 27 -6.79 -22.85 14.28
N SER A 28 -6.72 -22.39 13.04
CA SER A 28 -5.57 -21.60 12.53
C SER A 28 -5.79 -20.09 12.59
N ILE A 29 -6.97 -19.63 13.03
CA ILE A 29 -7.30 -18.21 13.14
C ILE A 29 -7.18 -17.80 14.60
N THR A 30 -6.30 -16.85 14.88
CA THR A 30 -6.16 -16.25 16.20
C THR A 30 -7.00 -14.98 16.30
N ASP A 31 -7.25 -14.49 17.52
CA ASP A 31 -7.90 -13.19 17.70
C ASP A 31 -7.05 -12.02 17.15
N GLU A 32 -5.73 -12.22 16.99
CA GLU A 32 -4.85 -11.25 16.34
C GLU A 32 -5.10 -11.15 14.83
N ASP A 33 -5.59 -12.22 14.19
CA ASP A 33 -5.93 -12.21 12.76
C ASP A 33 -7.25 -11.47 12.48
N ARG A 34 -8.13 -11.39 13.48
CA ARG A 34 -9.46 -10.80 13.32
C ARG A 34 -9.40 -9.29 13.32
N VAL A 35 -10.18 -8.68 12.43
CA VAL A 35 -10.45 -7.24 12.46
C VAL A 35 -11.80 -7.04 13.13
N ALA A 36 -11.89 -6.09 14.07
CA ALA A 36 -13.15 -5.76 14.73
C ALA A 36 -14.23 -5.46 13.67
N PRO A 37 -15.50 -5.80 13.94
CA PRO A 37 -16.60 -5.47 13.01
C PRO A 37 -16.59 -3.97 12.70
N ILE A 38 -16.73 -3.64 11.42
CA ILE A 38 -16.71 -2.24 10.94
C ILE A 38 -17.95 -1.54 11.52
N SER A 39 -17.76 -0.80 12.59
CA SER A 39 -18.86 -0.25 13.38
C SER A 39 -19.27 1.16 12.96
N SER A 40 -18.40 1.91 12.28
CA SER A 40 -18.67 3.29 11.84
C SER A 40 -18.31 3.55 10.37
N GLU A 41 -18.89 4.59 9.77
CA GLU A 41 -18.56 5.02 8.40
C GLU A 41 -17.09 5.48 8.24
N ARG A 42 -16.45 5.94 9.33
CA ARG A 42 -15.02 6.28 9.34
C ARG A 42 -14.13 5.03 9.30
N ASP A 43 -14.63 3.90 9.77
CA ASP A 43 -13.92 2.60 9.72
C ASP A 43 -14.03 1.95 8.33
N ARG A 44 -14.76 2.56 7.39
CA ARG A 44 -14.95 2.00 6.05
C ARG A 44 -13.83 2.34 5.08
N ASN A 45 -12.99 3.34 5.32
CA ASN A 45 -11.91 3.70 4.40
C ASN A 45 -10.53 3.40 5.01
N ILE A 46 -9.52 3.18 4.17
CA ILE A 46 -8.15 2.96 4.63
C ILE A 46 -7.46 4.31 4.82
N ARG A 47 -7.00 4.63 6.03
CA ARG A 47 -6.10 5.78 6.23
C ARG A 47 -4.69 5.38 5.85
N TYR A 48 -3.89 6.35 5.42
CA TYR A 48 -2.47 6.09 5.17
C TYR A 48 -1.73 5.71 6.46
N GLU A 49 -2.15 6.25 7.60
CA GLU A 49 -1.66 5.83 8.91
C GLU A 49 -1.91 4.34 9.19
N ASP A 50 -3.01 3.76 8.70
CA ASP A 50 -3.26 2.33 8.87
C ASP A 50 -2.25 1.49 8.07
N ILE A 51 -1.73 2.01 6.96
CA ILE A 51 -0.72 1.37 6.10
C ILE A 51 0.70 1.58 6.65
N THR A 52 0.98 2.67 7.38
CA THR A 52 2.31 2.92 7.95
C THR A 52 2.62 2.05 9.15
N ARG A 53 1.60 1.62 9.89
CA ARG A 53 1.75 0.86 11.13
C ARG A 53 2.01 -0.63 10.90
N ASP A 54 2.97 -1.17 11.63
CA ASP A 54 3.29 -2.61 11.62
C ASP A 54 2.33 -3.42 12.49
N ASP A 55 1.67 -2.79 13.46
CA ASP A 55 0.68 -3.39 14.36
C ASP A 55 -0.78 -3.09 13.95
N GLY A 56 -0.94 -2.32 12.87
CA GLY A 56 -2.23 -1.87 12.37
C GLY A 56 -3.04 -2.99 11.73
N TRP A 57 -4.34 -2.74 11.55
CA TRP A 57 -5.26 -3.69 10.92
C TRP A 57 -4.91 -4.03 9.47
N PHE A 58 -4.14 -3.18 8.78
CA PHE A 58 -3.66 -3.42 7.43
C PHE A 58 -2.87 -4.75 7.32
N THR A 59 -2.05 -5.07 8.32
CA THR A 59 -1.28 -6.32 8.36
C THR A 59 -2.14 -7.57 8.55
N ARG A 60 -3.40 -7.40 8.93
CA ARG A 60 -4.40 -8.46 9.12
C ARG A 60 -5.22 -8.71 7.85
N ILE A 61 -5.10 -7.85 6.85
CA ILE A 61 -5.74 -8.05 5.56
C ILE A 61 -5.10 -9.26 4.85
N ARG A 62 -5.92 -10.00 4.14
CA ARG A 62 -5.54 -11.16 3.32
C ARG A 62 -5.91 -10.91 1.88
N LYS A 63 -5.31 -11.66 0.98
CA LYS A 63 -5.78 -11.74 -0.40
C LYS A 63 -6.17 -13.18 -0.75
N PRO A 64 -7.27 -13.38 -1.47
CA PRO A 64 -7.67 -14.72 -1.89
C PRO A 64 -6.56 -15.43 -2.68
N ASP A 65 -6.36 -16.71 -2.41
CA ASP A 65 -5.32 -17.53 -3.05
C ASP A 65 -5.50 -17.69 -4.57
N PHE A 66 -6.72 -17.58 -5.09
CA PHE A 66 -6.99 -17.61 -6.54
C PHE A 66 -6.74 -16.27 -7.24
N GLN A 67 -6.47 -15.17 -6.53
CA GLN A 67 -6.01 -13.93 -7.16
C GLN A 67 -4.58 -14.06 -7.70
N ARG A 68 -4.24 -13.22 -8.68
CA ARG A 68 -2.86 -13.13 -9.22
C ARG A 68 -1.87 -12.66 -8.15
N GLU A 69 -0.62 -13.07 -8.33
CA GLU A 69 0.49 -12.57 -7.52
C GLU A 69 0.64 -11.04 -7.69
N THR A 70 1.16 -10.39 -6.65
CA THR A 70 1.46 -8.97 -6.66
C THR A 70 2.81 -8.71 -7.35
N ASN A 71 2.93 -9.17 -8.61
CA ASN A 71 4.12 -9.04 -9.46
C ASN A 71 3.82 -8.70 -10.92
N ALA A 72 2.68 -8.06 -11.17
CA ALA A 72 2.25 -7.71 -12.51
C ALA A 72 2.80 -6.35 -12.98
N TRP A 73 3.13 -5.46 -12.05
CA TRP A 73 3.55 -4.08 -12.33
C TRP A 73 5.06 -3.98 -12.59
N THR A 74 5.45 -3.16 -13.57
CA THR A 74 6.84 -2.75 -13.78
C THR A 74 7.23 -1.64 -12.80
N PRO A 75 8.53 -1.30 -12.70
CA PRO A 75 8.96 -0.14 -11.93
C PRO A 75 8.23 1.16 -12.32
N GLU A 76 8.02 1.39 -13.61
CA GLU A 76 7.31 2.55 -14.13
C GLU A 76 5.84 2.57 -13.69
N ASP A 77 5.13 1.44 -13.78
CA ASP A 77 3.74 1.32 -13.32
C ASP A 77 3.61 1.71 -11.83
N CYS A 78 4.54 1.23 -10.99
CA CYS A 78 4.58 1.56 -9.56
C CYS A 78 4.79 3.07 -9.33
N VAL A 79 5.74 3.68 -10.04
CA VAL A 79 6.06 5.11 -9.85
C VAL A 79 4.98 6.02 -10.42
N ASP A 80 4.39 5.69 -11.57
CA ASP A 80 3.31 6.49 -12.16
C ASP A 80 2.02 6.43 -11.28
N PHE A 81 1.79 5.30 -10.62
CA PHE A 81 0.76 5.19 -9.59
C PHE A 81 1.06 6.07 -8.37
N LEU A 82 2.29 6.01 -7.82
CA LEU A 82 2.69 6.87 -6.70
C LEU A 82 2.63 8.37 -7.05
N ASP A 83 3.07 8.75 -8.25
CA ASP A 83 2.95 10.12 -8.76
C ASP A 83 1.48 10.56 -8.74
N SER A 84 0.57 9.69 -9.19
CA SER A 84 -0.86 9.99 -9.15
C SER A 84 -1.39 10.15 -7.73
N VAL A 85 -0.92 9.32 -6.78
CA VAL A 85 -1.25 9.43 -5.36
C VAL A 85 -0.78 10.76 -4.77
N VAL A 86 0.49 11.12 -4.96
CA VAL A 86 1.08 12.33 -4.38
C VAL A 86 0.48 13.60 -4.95
N ASN A 87 0.14 13.60 -6.25
CA ASN A 87 -0.53 14.74 -6.89
C ASN A 87 -2.04 14.79 -6.65
N GLY A 88 -2.60 13.94 -5.78
CA GLY A 88 -4.01 13.96 -5.43
C GLY A 88 -4.96 13.60 -6.58
N ARG A 89 -4.48 12.85 -7.58
CA ARG A 89 -5.32 12.32 -8.65
C ARG A 89 -6.21 11.20 -8.11
N ILE A 90 -7.32 10.93 -8.79
CA ILE A 90 -8.27 9.89 -8.38
C ILE A 90 -7.59 8.52 -8.43
N ILE A 91 -7.53 7.86 -7.28
CA ILE A 91 -7.10 6.47 -7.15
C ILE A 91 -8.34 5.57 -7.37
N PRO A 92 -8.28 4.54 -8.24
CA PRO A 92 -9.36 3.59 -8.39
C PRO A 92 -9.69 2.90 -7.06
N SER A 93 -10.98 2.63 -6.82
CA SER A 93 -11.48 2.08 -5.56
C SER A 93 -10.80 0.76 -5.18
N ILE A 94 -10.61 0.54 -3.88
CA ILE A 94 -10.19 -0.76 -3.33
C ILE A 94 -11.44 -1.50 -2.90
N ILE A 95 -11.54 -2.79 -3.22
CA ILE A 95 -12.69 -3.61 -2.80
C ILE A 95 -12.24 -4.50 -1.64
N LEU A 96 -12.90 -4.36 -0.50
CA LEU A 96 -12.69 -5.20 0.68
C LEU A 96 -13.94 -6.03 0.98
N TRP A 97 -13.73 -7.20 1.55
CA TRP A 97 -14.79 -8.06 2.08
C TRP A 97 -14.40 -8.57 3.46
N GLN A 98 -15.31 -8.44 4.44
CA GLN A 98 -15.14 -9.04 5.76
C GLN A 98 -15.95 -10.33 5.82
N SER A 99 -15.28 -11.46 6.03
CA SER A 99 -15.95 -12.74 6.20
C SER A 99 -16.74 -12.73 7.50
N GLN A 100 -18.06 -12.97 7.40
CA GLN A 100 -18.94 -13.08 8.57
C GLN A 100 -18.65 -14.32 9.41
N GLU A 101 -18.10 -15.38 8.79
CA GLU A 101 -17.87 -16.66 9.45
C GLU A 101 -16.65 -16.63 10.38
N ASN A 102 -15.63 -15.84 10.05
CA ASN A 102 -14.36 -15.85 10.78
C ASN A 102 -13.80 -14.47 11.13
N GLY A 103 -14.38 -13.37 10.63
CA GLY A 103 -13.98 -12.00 10.93
C GLY A 103 -12.74 -11.50 10.18
N LEU A 104 -12.21 -12.28 9.23
CA LEU A 104 -11.07 -11.89 8.41
C LEU A 104 -11.47 -10.91 7.31
N VAL A 105 -10.53 -10.03 6.94
CA VAL A 105 -10.72 -9.04 5.87
C VAL A 105 -9.89 -9.43 4.65
N TYR A 106 -10.53 -9.47 3.50
CA TYR A 106 -9.92 -9.81 2.22
C TYR A 106 -9.92 -8.62 1.26
N VAL A 107 -8.82 -8.40 0.53
CA VAL A 107 -8.79 -7.52 -0.63
C VAL A 107 -9.30 -8.28 -1.85
N LEU A 108 -10.47 -7.93 -2.37
CA LEU A 108 -11.03 -8.51 -3.60
C LEU A 108 -10.52 -7.80 -4.87
N ASP A 109 -10.20 -6.50 -4.77
CA ASP A 109 -9.47 -5.75 -5.80
C ASP A 109 -8.62 -4.63 -5.16
N GLY A 110 -7.48 -4.32 -5.77
CA GLY A 110 -6.58 -3.24 -5.34
C GLY A 110 -5.39 -3.69 -4.49
N ALA A 111 -5.11 -5.00 -4.39
CA ALA A 111 -3.98 -5.52 -3.62
C ALA A 111 -2.62 -4.95 -4.08
N HIS A 112 -2.42 -4.80 -5.40
CA HIS A 112 -1.23 -4.12 -5.95
C HIS A 112 -1.13 -2.66 -5.49
N ARG A 113 -2.24 -1.90 -5.55
CA ARG A 113 -2.27 -0.48 -5.16
C ARG A 113 -1.83 -0.31 -3.71
N LEU A 114 -2.42 -1.11 -2.82
CA LEU A 114 -2.08 -1.12 -1.40
C LEU A 114 -0.63 -1.53 -1.15
N SER A 115 -0.17 -2.58 -1.83
CA SER A 115 1.20 -3.08 -1.65
C SER A 115 2.24 -2.08 -2.15
N VAL A 116 1.97 -1.31 -3.21
CA VAL A 116 2.88 -0.25 -3.69
C VAL A 116 2.97 0.92 -2.72
N ILE A 117 1.84 1.35 -2.13
CA ILE A 117 1.85 2.40 -1.09
C ILE A 117 2.68 1.92 0.11
N ARG A 118 2.44 0.69 0.56
CA ARG A 118 3.21 0.08 1.66
C ARG A 118 4.70 -0.01 1.33
N ALA A 119 5.05 -0.51 0.14
CA ALA A 119 6.42 -0.61 -0.36
C ALA A 119 7.15 0.73 -0.32
N TRP A 120 6.48 1.80 -0.75
CA TRP A 120 7.04 3.15 -0.73
C TRP A 120 7.26 3.69 0.68
N ILE A 121 6.34 3.40 1.60
CA ILE A 121 6.42 3.82 3.00
C ILE A 121 7.60 3.16 3.72
N VAL A 122 7.76 1.83 3.55
CA VAL A 122 8.79 1.05 4.27
C VAL A 122 10.07 0.83 3.46
N ASP A 123 10.13 1.36 2.23
CA ASP A 123 11.22 1.17 1.27
C ASP A 123 11.56 -0.31 1.03
N ASP A 124 10.55 -1.17 0.91
CA ASP A 124 10.74 -2.58 0.54
C ASP A 124 10.00 -2.87 -0.76
N TRP A 125 10.76 -3.04 -1.84
CA TRP A 125 10.25 -3.29 -3.19
C TRP A 125 10.30 -4.79 -3.55
N GLY A 126 10.36 -5.65 -2.52
CA GLY A 126 10.51 -7.10 -2.62
C GLY A 126 11.93 -7.58 -2.29
N ASP A 127 12.90 -6.67 -2.29
CA ASP A 127 14.30 -6.96 -2.00
C ASP A 127 14.59 -7.13 -0.51
N LYS A 128 13.69 -6.69 0.39
CA LYS A 128 13.82 -6.87 1.85
C LYS A 128 12.85 -7.92 2.42
N ALA A 129 12.10 -8.61 1.57
CA ALA A 129 11.13 -9.66 1.94
C ALA A 129 11.74 -10.98 2.49
N GLY A 130 13.03 -10.98 2.87
CA GLY A 130 13.74 -12.13 3.42
C GLY A 130 13.64 -13.37 2.53
N ASN A 131 13.09 -14.45 3.09
CA ASN A 131 13.00 -15.75 2.41
C ASN A 131 11.71 -15.92 1.59
N TYR A 132 10.81 -14.93 1.59
CA TYR A 132 9.51 -15.04 0.91
C TYR A 132 9.66 -15.36 -0.58
N TYR A 133 10.68 -14.81 -1.24
CA TYR A 133 10.97 -15.00 -2.66
C TYR A 133 12.17 -15.93 -2.93
N GLU A 134 12.49 -16.87 -2.05
CA GLU A 134 13.62 -17.80 -2.24
C GLU A 134 13.61 -18.53 -3.60
N ARG A 135 12.41 -18.82 -4.13
CA ARG A 135 12.23 -19.50 -5.42
C ARG A 135 12.27 -18.55 -6.63
N ARG A 136 12.43 -17.24 -6.42
CA ARG A 136 12.55 -16.24 -7.47
C ARG A 136 14.03 -15.89 -7.69
N ASP A 137 14.31 -15.33 -8.86
CA ASP A 137 15.64 -14.82 -9.17
C ASP A 137 15.90 -13.54 -8.36
N LYS A 138 16.71 -13.66 -7.29
CA LYS A 138 17.08 -12.54 -6.41
C LYS A 138 17.75 -11.40 -7.16
N ASN A 139 18.47 -11.68 -8.26
CA ASN A 139 19.09 -10.63 -9.08
C ASN A 139 18.04 -9.79 -9.81
N LEU A 140 17.00 -10.43 -10.36
CA LEU A 140 15.90 -9.72 -11.02
C LEU A 140 15.06 -8.93 -10.02
N VAL A 141 14.78 -9.49 -8.84
CA VAL A 141 14.06 -8.78 -7.76
C VAL A 141 14.85 -7.54 -7.32
N GLY A 142 16.16 -7.68 -7.09
CA GLY A 142 17.02 -6.55 -6.72
C GLY A 142 17.06 -5.48 -7.81
N LYS A 143 17.24 -5.86 -9.09
CA LYS A 143 17.22 -4.91 -10.22
C LYS A 143 15.90 -4.15 -10.34
N ALA A 144 14.77 -4.84 -10.13
CA ALA A 144 13.47 -4.19 -10.14
C ALA A 144 13.36 -3.17 -8.99
N ALA A 145 13.79 -3.55 -7.78
CA ALA A 145 13.79 -2.66 -6.62
C ALA A 145 14.68 -1.42 -6.82
N ASP A 146 15.90 -1.58 -7.32
CA ASP A 146 16.80 -0.47 -7.62
C ASP A 146 16.21 0.46 -8.68
N SER A 147 15.64 -0.11 -9.75
CA SER A 147 14.97 0.66 -10.79
C SER A 147 13.77 1.46 -10.24
N VAL A 148 13.01 0.91 -9.28
CA VAL A 148 11.93 1.66 -8.62
C VAL A 148 12.51 2.80 -7.80
N ARG A 149 13.55 2.56 -6.99
CA ARG A 149 14.16 3.61 -6.15
C ARG A 149 14.71 4.77 -6.98
N ASP A 150 15.35 4.49 -8.10
CA ASP A 150 15.85 5.52 -9.02
C ASP A 150 14.70 6.37 -9.58
N LEU A 151 13.63 5.73 -10.05
CA LEU A 151 12.45 6.41 -10.58
C LEU A 151 11.69 7.18 -9.50
N VAL A 152 11.56 6.62 -8.30
CA VAL A 152 10.95 7.28 -7.15
C VAL A 152 11.73 8.53 -6.80
N ASN A 153 13.06 8.44 -6.66
CA ASN A 153 13.91 9.60 -6.36
C ASN A 153 13.74 10.72 -7.40
N LEU A 154 13.66 10.34 -8.69
CA LEU A 154 13.51 11.27 -9.80
C LEU A 154 12.13 11.95 -9.82
N LYS A 155 11.03 11.19 -9.74
CA LYS A 155 9.67 11.69 -10.00
C LYS A 155 8.89 12.08 -8.74
N VAL A 156 9.02 11.32 -7.65
CA VAL A 156 8.12 11.40 -6.48
C VAL A 156 8.87 11.92 -5.24
N GLY A 157 9.98 11.28 -4.91
CA GLY A 157 10.71 11.40 -3.65
C GLY A 157 10.40 10.24 -2.70
N PHE A 158 11.38 9.88 -1.88
CA PHE A 158 11.20 8.86 -0.84
C PHE A 158 10.23 9.32 0.23
N PHE A 159 9.41 8.41 0.78
CA PHE A 159 8.41 8.74 1.80
C PHE A 159 9.00 9.46 3.02
N ASP A 160 10.20 9.07 3.47
CA ASP A 160 10.88 9.72 4.60
C ASP A 160 11.22 11.21 4.33
N ALA A 161 11.37 11.62 3.06
CA ALA A 161 11.53 13.03 2.71
C ALA A 161 10.27 13.85 3.03
N PHE A 162 9.09 13.27 2.84
CA PHE A 162 7.80 13.91 3.14
C PHE A 162 7.63 14.09 4.65
N ARG A 163 7.96 13.06 5.44
CA ARG A 163 7.98 13.15 6.91
C ARG A 163 8.91 14.26 7.39
N LYS A 164 10.16 14.27 6.89
CA LYS A 164 11.16 15.29 7.24
C LYS A 164 10.73 16.70 6.86
N ALA A 165 10.06 16.85 5.71
CA ALA A 165 9.54 18.15 5.28
C ALA A 165 8.39 18.62 6.19
N ALA A 166 7.50 17.72 6.63
CA ALA A 166 6.47 18.05 7.61
C ALA A 166 7.06 18.47 8.96
N ASP A 167 8.06 17.74 9.46
CA ASP A 167 8.76 18.08 10.71
C ASP A 167 9.47 19.44 10.61
N GLU A 168 10.00 19.81 9.44
CA GLU A 168 10.58 21.13 9.16
C GLU A 168 9.50 22.22 9.14
N MET A 169 8.38 21.98 8.45
CA MET A 169 7.24 22.89 8.43
C MET A 169 6.72 23.20 9.84
N ASP A 170 6.60 22.19 10.70
CA ASP A 170 6.17 22.36 12.10
C ASP A 170 7.12 23.28 12.88
N ARG A 171 8.43 23.13 12.69
CA ARG A 171 9.44 23.97 13.36
C ARG A 171 9.32 25.44 12.94
N LEU A 172 9.17 25.69 11.63
CA LEU A 172 8.99 27.05 11.11
C LEU A 172 7.73 27.71 11.66
N ILE A 173 6.61 26.96 11.72
CA ILE A 173 5.37 27.44 12.33
C ILE A 173 5.56 27.78 13.81
N GLN A 174 6.26 26.93 14.57
CA GLN A 174 6.56 27.16 15.98
C GLN A 174 7.44 28.40 16.21
N GLN A 175 8.29 28.74 15.25
CA GLN A 175 9.14 29.94 15.26
C GLN A 175 8.37 31.21 14.82
N GLY A 176 7.12 31.08 14.38
CA GLY A 176 6.32 32.20 13.87
C GLY A 176 6.67 32.59 12.43
N GLU A 177 7.42 31.74 11.72
CA GLU A 177 7.80 31.94 10.33
C GLU A 177 6.71 31.43 9.38
N ALA A 178 6.75 31.87 8.12
CA ALA A 178 5.80 31.45 7.10
C ALA A 178 6.41 30.33 6.25
N PRO A 179 6.04 29.04 6.41
CA PRO A 179 6.75 27.93 5.78
C PRO A 179 6.79 28.01 4.25
N LYS A 180 5.74 28.56 3.63
CA LYS A 180 5.68 28.76 2.17
C LYS A 180 6.76 29.72 1.63
N LYS A 181 7.29 30.62 2.47
CA LYS A 181 8.34 31.57 2.09
C LYS A 181 9.74 31.00 2.33
N GLU A 182 9.91 30.23 3.38
CA GLU A 182 11.22 29.75 3.85
C GLU A 182 11.62 28.40 3.24
N MET A 183 10.64 27.53 2.97
CA MET A 183 10.91 26.20 2.42
C MET A 183 11.06 26.22 0.90
N ASP A 184 11.91 25.33 0.38
CA ASP A 184 11.90 24.97 -1.04
C ASP A 184 10.48 24.53 -1.47
N PRO A 185 9.97 24.95 -2.65
CA PRO A 185 8.62 24.63 -3.08
C PRO A 185 8.28 23.14 -3.07
N ARG A 186 9.21 22.28 -3.51
CA ARG A 186 8.99 20.82 -3.51
C ARG A 186 8.89 20.29 -2.09
N ARG A 187 9.76 20.75 -1.19
CA ARG A 187 9.68 20.37 0.24
C ARG A 187 8.37 20.85 0.88
N PHE A 188 7.94 22.07 0.56
CA PHE A 188 6.67 22.60 1.05
C PHE A 188 5.49 21.72 0.59
N GLU A 189 5.43 21.34 -0.70
CA GLU A 189 4.40 20.44 -1.24
C GLU A 189 4.44 19.06 -0.57
N GLN A 190 5.64 18.50 -0.36
CA GLN A 190 5.82 17.23 0.35
C GLN A 190 5.31 17.29 1.80
N ALA A 191 5.59 18.40 2.50
CA ALA A 191 5.09 18.63 3.85
C ALA A 191 3.57 18.75 3.88
N GLN A 192 2.98 19.48 2.93
CA GLN A 192 1.52 19.59 2.79
C GLN A 192 0.88 18.22 2.55
N PHE A 193 1.42 17.44 1.61
CA PHE A 193 0.94 16.08 1.36
C PHE A 193 0.98 15.22 2.64
N TYR A 194 2.11 15.20 3.34
CA TYR A 194 2.26 14.39 4.55
C TYR A 194 1.27 14.80 5.64
N ASN A 195 1.11 16.10 5.87
CA ASN A 195 0.17 16.63 6.85
C ASN A 195 -1.29 16.34 6.47
N ASP A 196 -1.66 16.46 5.20
CA ASP A 196 -3.02 16.19 4.71
C ASP A 196 -3.38 14.70 4.73
N VAL A 197 -2.42 13.85 4.38
CA VAL A 197 -2.65 12.44 4.03
C VAL A 197 -2.30 11.49 5.17
N VAL A 198 -1.17 11.73 5.83
CA VAL A 198 -0.67 10.84 6.89
C VAL A 198 -1.15 11.31 8.26
N ARG A 199 -1.06 12.61 8.54
CA ARG A 199 -1.53 13.20 9.81
C ARG A 199 -2.98 13.71 9.76
N GLY A 200 -3.53 13.84 8.56
CA GLY A 200 -4.84 14.41 8.31
C GLY A 200 -5.94 13.36 8.22
N LEU A 201 -7.05 13.73 7.59
CA LEU A 201 -8.25 12.90 7.48
C LEU A 201 -8.44 12.28 6.09
N ARG A 202 -7.50 12.48 5.15
CA ARG A 202 -7.62 11.89 3.82
C ARG A 202 -7.47 10.37 3.91
N THR A 203 -8.33 9.67 3.19
CA THR A 203 -8.36 8.20 3.16
C THR A 203 -8.37 7.70 1.72
N LEU A 204 -7.90 6.47 1.53
CA LEU A 204 -8.14 5.71 0.31
C LEU A 204 -9.59 5.24 0.33
N TYR A 205 -10.32 5.54 -0.74
CA TYR A 205 -11.69 5.12 -0.89
C TYR A 205 -11.79 3.59 -1.02
N VAL A 206 -12.62 3.00 -0.18
CA VAL A 206 -12.86 1.56 -0.15
C VAL A 206 -14.34 1.30 -0.38
N GLN A 207 -14.61 0.34 -1.25
CA GLN A 207 -15.91 -0.28 -1.40
C GLN A 207 -15.94 -1.58 -0.59
N TRP A 208 -16.95 -1.73 0.27
CA TRP A 208 -17.16 -2.96 1.02
C TRP A 208 -18.18 -3.84 0.33
N GLU A 209 -17.76 -5.02 -0.07
CA GLU A 209 -18.66 -6.06 -0.54
C GLU A 209 -19.43 -6.64 0.64
N GLN A 210 -20.75 -6.76 0.49
CA GLN A 210 -21.65 -7.26 1.52
C GLN A 210 -22.19 -8.63 1.10
N GLY A 211 -22.21 -9.58 2.03
CA GLY A 211 -22.78 -10.90 1.77
C GLY A 211 -21.85 -12.04 2.18
N GLY A 212 -22.31 -13.25 1.90
CA GLY A 212 -21.56 -14.47 2.17
C GLY A 212 -20.45 -14.71 1.15
N TYR A 213 -19.82 -15.87 1.28
CA TYR A 213 -18.74 -16.33 0.41
C TYR A 213 -19.08 -16.25 -1.09
N GLU A 214 -20.30 -16.61 -1.47
CA GLU A 214 -20.75 -16.63 -2.88
C GLU A 214 -20.71 -15.24 -3.53
N THR A 215 -21.01 -14.20 -2.76
CA THR A 215 -20.96 -12.82 -3.21
C THR A 215 -19.52 -12.37 -3.43
N ALA A 216 -18.62 -12.71 -2.51
CA ALA A 216 -17.19 -12.43 -2.68
C ALA A 216 -16.63 -13.15 -3.91
N GLU A 217 -16.97 -14.43 -4.13
CA GLU A 217 -16.53 -15.19 -5.32
C GLU A 217 -17.04 -14.57 -6.63
N GLY A 218 -18.24 -14.01 -6.64
CA GLY A 218 -18.80 -13.33 -7.82
C GLY A 218 -18.11 -12.01 -8.19
N SER A 219 -17.24 -11.46 -7.33
CA SER A 219 -16.52 -10.20 -7.59
C SER A 219 -15.22 -10.36 -8.38
N PHE A 220 -14.83 -11.58 -8.75
CA PHE A 220 -13.56 -11.89 -9.43
C PHE A 220 -13.69 -12.17 -10.93
#